data_AF-A0A0X8CJW0-F1
#
_entry.id   AF-A0A0X8CJW0-F1
#
_cell.length_a   1.000
_cell.length_b   1.000
_cell.length_c   1.000
_cell.angle_alpha   90.00
_cell.angle_beta   90.00
_cell.angle_gamma   90.00
#
_symmetry.space_group_name_H-M   'P 1'
#
loop_
_entity.id
_entity.type
_entity.pdbx_description
1 polymer ?
#
loop_
_entity_poly.entity_id
_entity_poly.type
_entity_poly.pdbx_seq_one_letter_code
_entity_poly.pdbx_strand_id
1 'polypeptide(L)'
;MNARLGRIGLGRFAGSGERLARTVTIASVSLGRGLLWLLAVIILGCGVWMLLPLSKSNSAEPGKPELAVETAPSDDPAAAVSQASEAQTPAMAELGRLRISSQTWRRGGLGSKALVTFTLRNDNDYAVKDVEIVCAFTRRDGSHLTDRSRVLADPVSMKSRKTYAQIPIGFVNVNADQAKCSLVAARRA
;
A
#
# COMPACT_ATOMS: atom_id res chain seq x y z
N MET A 1 30.61 4.17 -53.91
CA MET A 1 29.29 4.83 -53.73
C MET A 1 28.23 3.89 -54.27
N ASN A 2 27.39 3.32 -53.41
CA ASN A 2 26.19 2.57 -53.79
C ASN A 2 25.16 2.73 -52.66
N ALA A 3 24.07 3.45 -52.93
CA ALA A 3 23.00 3.70 -51.99
C ALA A 3 21.91 2.62 -52.12
N ARG A 4 21.52 2.01 -51.00
CA ARG A 4 20.24 1.28 -50.86
C ARG A 4 19.57 1.72 -49.56
N LEU A 5 18.59 2.61 -49.70
CA LEU A 5 17.60 2.95 -48.68
C LEU A 5 16.52 1.86 -48.66
N GLY A 6 16.54 1.01 -47.63
CA GLY A 6 15.47 0.06 -47.33
C GLY A 6 14.37 0.73 -46.53
N ARG A 7 13.24 0.98 -47.18
CA ARG A 7 11.98 1.46 -46.58
C ARG A 7 11.26 0.27 -45.94
N ILE A 8 11.24 0.21 -44.60
CA ILE A 8 10.37 -0.65 -43.79
C ILE A 8 9.43 0.34 -43.08
N GLY A 9 8.11 0.32 -43.11
CA GLY A 9 7.14 -0.75 -43.37
C GLY A 9 6.01 -0.50 -42.36
N LEU A 10 5.14 0.48 -42.63
CA LEU A 10 3.96 0.78 -41.83
C LEU A 10 2.96 -0.37 -41.95
N GLY A 11 2.96 -1.27 -40.96
CA GLY A 11 1.94 -2.29 -40.76
C GLY A 11 0.65 -1.66 -40.24
N ARG A 12 -0.26 -1.38 -41.16
CA ARG A 12 -1.67 -1.03 -40.93
C ARG A 12 -2.41 -2.28 -40.42
N PHE A 13 -2.78 -2.30 -39.14
CA PHE A 13 -3.74 -3.27 -38.60
C PHE A 13 -5.14 -2.93 -39.13
N ALA A 14 -5.64 -3.74 -40.06
CA ALA A 14 -7.03 -3.79 -40.46
C ALA A 14 -7.55 -5.21 -40.22
N GLY A 15 -8.75 -5.32 -39.63
CA GLY A 15 -9.56 -6.53 -39.72
C GLY A 15 -9.58 -7.45 -38.49
N SER A 16 -10.29 -7.07 -37.44
CA SER A 16 -10.93 -8.03 -36.53
C SER A 16 -12.20 -7.40 -35.97
N GLY A 17 -13.17 -7.20 -36.85
CA GLY A 17 -14.50 -6.71 -36.52
C GLY A 17 -15.53 -7.56 -37.24
N GLU A 18 -15.62 -8.85 -36.91
CA GLU A 18 -16.68 -9.75 -37.43
C GLU A 18 -16.65 -11.07 -36.64
N ARG A 19 -17.04 -11.04 -35.35
CA ARG A 19 -17.37 -12.27 -34.58
C ARG A 19 -18.17 -12.02 -33.30
N LEU A 20 -18.82 -10.86 -33.15
CA LEU A 20 -19.65 -10.52 -31.98
C LEU A 20 -21.14 -10.35 -32.30
N ALA A 21 -21.58 -10.68 -33.52
CA ALA A 21 -22.95 -10.46 -33.98
C ALA A 21 -23.86 -11.71 -33.94
N ARG A 22 -23.63 -12.69 -33.05
CA ARG A 22 -24.48 -13.90 -33.04
C ARG A 22 -24.82 -14.53 -31.68
N THR A 23 -24.76 -13.78 -30.58
CA THR A 23 -25.17 -14.27 -29.25
C THR A 23 -26.14 -13.34 -28.53
N VAL A 24 -26.87 -12.50 -29.27
CA VAL A 24 -27.99 -11.70 -28.74
C VAL A 24 -29.27 -12.15 -29.41
N THR A 25 -29.82 -13.27 -28.94
CA THR A 25 -31.25 -13.62 -28.99
C THR A 25 -31.35 -15.04 -28.41
N ILE A 26 -31.94 -15.16 -27.23
CA ILE A 26 -32.41 -16.36 -26.49
C ILE A 26 -31.95 -16.20 -25.04
N ALA A 27 -32.71 -15.42 -24.24
CA ALA A 27 -32.90 -15.54 -22.78
C ALA A 27 -33.52 -14.25 -22.20
N SER A 28 -34.62 -13.76 -22.77
CA SER A 28 -35.25 -12.50 -22.34
C SER A 28 -36.67 -12.66 -21.77
N VAL A 29 -36.98 -13.77 -21.10
CA VAL A 29 -38.31 -13.94 -20.46
C VAL A 29 -38.26 -14.52 -19.03
N SER A 30 -37.15 -15.12 -18.57
CA SER A 30 -37.08 -15.71 -17.21
C SER A 30 -36.44 -14.81 -16.15
N LEU A 31 -35.72 -13.76 -16.54
CA LEU A 31 -34.96 -12.90 -15.60
C LEU A 31 -35.85 -11.91 -14.80
N GLY A 32 -36.96 -11.45 -15.38
CA GLY A 32 -37.80 -10.41 -14.76
C GLY A 32 -38.54 -10.89 -13.50
N ARG A 33 -38.97 -12.16 -13.48
CA ARG A 33 -39.75 -12.73 -12.37
C ARG A 33 -38.86 -13.06 -11.16
N GLY A 34 -37.61 -13.49 -11.39
CA GLY A 34 -36.63 -13.69 -10.33
C GLY A 34 -36.15 -12.39 -9.69
N LEU A 35 -35.95 -11.34 -10.49
CA LEU A 35 -35.52 -10.03 -10.00
C LEU A 35 -36.60 -9.35 -9.15
N LEU A 36 -37.88 -9.43 -9.56
CA LEU A 36 -38.99 -8.90 -8.77
C LEU A 36 -39.14 -9.59 -7.42
N TRP A 37 -38.97 -10.91 -7.36
CA TRP A 37 -38.99 -11.66 -6.10
C TRP A 37 -37.81 -11.30 -5.19
N LEU A 38 -36.61 -11.12 -5.75
CA LEU A 38 -35.43 -10.66 -5.00
C LEU A 38 -35.64 -9.28 -4.38
N LEU A 39 -36.18 -8.33 -5.15
CA LEU A 39 -36.49 -6.98 -4.63
C LEU A 39 -37.54 -7.03 -3.51
N ALA A 40 -38.58 -7.85 -3.64
CA ALA A 40 -39.60 -8.00 -2.60
C ALA A 40 -39.01 -8.56 -1.29
N VAL A 41 -38.12 -9.56 -1.36
CA VAL A 41 -37.43 -10.12 -0.18
C VAL A 41 -36.50 -9.09 0.47
N ILE A 42 -35.78 -8.28 -0.32
CA ILE A 42 -34.92 -7.20 0.21
C ILE A 42 -35.75 -6.14 0.94
N ILE A 43 -36.89 -5.72 0.39
CA ILE A 43 -37.75 -4.70 1.02
C ILE A 43 -38.32 -5.23 2.35
N LEU A 44 -38.79 -6.48 2.39
CA LEU A 44 -39.29 -7.10 3.62
C LEU A 44 -38.17 -7.28 4.66
N GLY A 45 -36.97 -7.71 4.24
CA GLY A 45 -35.81 -7.86 5.13
C GLY A 45 -35.34 -6.53 5.74
N CYS A 46 -35.25 -5.47 4.92
CA CYS A 46 -34.87 -4.13 5.41
C CYS A 46 -35.94 -3.52 6.32
N GLY A 47 -37.23 -3.74 6.04
CA GLY A 47 -38.33 -3.27 6.88
C GLY A 47 -38.31 -3.89 8.28
N VAL A 48 -38.01 -5.19 8.39
CA VAL A 48 -37.88 -5.89 9.68
C VAL A 48 -36.66 -5.40 10.46
N TRP A 49 -35.56 -5.03 9.80
CA TRP A 49 -34.35 -4.57 10.49
C TRP A 49 -34.48 -3.16 11.09
N MET A 50 -35.39 -2.33 10.56
CA MET A 50 -35.70 -1.00 11.12
C MET A 50 -36.60 -1.03 12.36
N LEU A 51 -37.17 -2.19 12.70
CA LEU A 51 -38.02 -2.37 13.89
C LEU A 51 -37.25 -2.83 15.13
N LEU A 52 -35.93 -3.01 15.05
CA LEU A 52 -35.11 -3.21 16.25
C LEU A 52 -34.80 -1.85 16.88
N PRO A 53 -35.26 -1.58 18.12
CA PRO A 53 -34.86 -0.38 18.83
C PRO A 53 -33.35 -0.46 19.09
N LEU A 54 -32.63 0.51 18.53
CA LEU A 54 -31.21 0.73 18.77
C LEU A 54 -31.03 1.05 20.26
N SER A 55 -30.69 0.02 21.03
CA SER A 55 -30.43 0.11 22.46
C SER A 55 -29.23 1.03 22.69
N LYS A 56 -29.54 2.22 23.20
CA LYS A 56 -28.83 2.98 24.23
C LYS A 56 -27.30 2.96 24.12
N SER A 57 -26.78 4.02 23.52
CA SER A 57 -25.38 4.47 23.57
C SER A 57 -24.71 4.24 24.93
N ASN A 58 -23.56 3.56 24.93
CA ASN A 58 -22.59 3.64 26.03
C ASN A 58 -22.02 5.06 26.07
N SER A 59 -22.54 5.88 26.99
CA SER A 59 -21.83 7.08 27.46
C SER A 59 -20.59 6.62 28.22
N ALA A 60 -19.45 6.67 27.56
CA ALA A 60 -18.17 6.68 28.25
C ALA A 60 -17.99 8.06 28.89
N GLU A 61 -18.00 8.07 30.21
CA GLU A 61 -17.64 9.17 31.11
C GLU A 61 -16.27 9.78 30.71
N PRO A 62 -16.12 11.12 30.63
CA PRO A 62 -14.81 11.73 30.58
C PRO A 62 -14.22 11.74 32.00
N GLY A 63 -13.23 10.88 32.22
CA GLY A 63 -12.41 10.88 33.42
C GLY A 63 -11.78 12.24 33.68
N LYS A 64 -12.12 12.78 34.85
CA LYS A 64 -11.54 13.88 35.61
C LYS A 64 -9.99 13.93 35.52
N PRO A 65 -9.35 15.04 35.10
CA PRO A 65 -7.96 15.30 35.49
C PRO A 65 -7.95 16.12 36.78
N GLU A 66 -7.69 15.44 37.90
CA GLU A 66 -7.32 16.07 39.16
C GLU A 66 -5.83 16.41 39.10
N LEU A 67 -5.52 17.63 38.65
CA LEU A 67 -4.19 18.22 38.74
C LEU A 67 -4.04 18.83 40.13
N ALA A 68 -3.46 18.05 41.05
CA ALA A 68 -2.83 18.59 42.24
C ALA A 68 -1.48 19.19 41.85
N VAL A 69 -1.35 20.50 42.02
CA VAL A 69 -0.09 21.24 41.99
C VAL A 69 0.29 21.43 43.45
N GLU A 70 1.39 20.83 43.91
CA GLU A 70 2.19 21.41 45.00
C GLU A 70 3.59 20.76 45.08
N THR A 71 4.60 21.63 45.09
CA THR A 71 5.93 21.52 45.70
C THR A 71 7.12 20.94 44.91
N ALA A 72 8.15 21.79 44.87
CA ALA A 72 9.48 21.71 44.26
C ALA A 72 10.30 20.44 44.49
N PRO A 73 11.29 20.14 43.61
CA PRO A 73 12.45 19.35 43.97
C PRO A 73 13.61 20.26 44.41
N SER A 74 14.13 19.99 45.61
CA SER A 74 15.43 20.47 46.09
C SER A 74 16.55 20.03 45.16
N ASP A 75 17.40 20.99 44.79
CA ASP A 75 18.77 20.76 44.37
C ASP A 75 19.61 20.27 45.56
N ASP A 76 20.26 19.10 45.44
CA ASP A 76 21.71 19.01 45.64
C ASP A 76 22.28 17.68 45.08
N PRO A 77 23.55 17.66 44.60
CA PRO A 77 24.10 16.61 43.75
C PRO A 77 25.03 15.67 44.53
N ALA A 78 24.96 14.36 44.28
CA ALA A 78 26.12 13.48 44.46
C ALA A 78 25.94 12.09 43.82
N ALA A 79 26.86 11.81 42.90
CA ALA A 79 27.50 10.52 42.69
C ALA A 79 26.67 9.33 42.17
N ALA A 80 26.75 9.17 40.85
CA ALA A 80 27.26 7.97 40.19
C ALA A 80 26.55 6.63 40.45
N VAL A 81 25.73 6.22 39.48
CA VAL A 81 25.98 4.95 38.78
C VAL A 81 25.82 5.18 37.28
N SER A 82 26.98 5.16 36.62
CA SER A 82 27.13 5.07 35.17
C SER A 82 26.59 3.73 34.69
N GLN A 83 25.29 3.65 34.40
CA GLN A 83 24.71 2.52 33.67
C GLN A 83 24.63 2.87 32.19
N ALA A 84 25.64 2.36 31.47
CA ALA A 84 25.63 1.98 30.07
C ALA A 84 24.40 2.45 29.25
N SER A 85 24.41 3.73 28.89
CA SER A 85 23.77 4.15 27.65
C SER A 85 24.75 3.80 26.52
N GLU A 86 24.83 2.50 26.19
CA GLU A 86 25.08 2.15 24.81
C GLU A 86 23.84 2.65 24.07
N ALA A 87 23.93 3.87 23.59
CA ALA A 87 23.14 4.33 22.47
C ALA A 87 23.35 3.28 21.38
N GLN A 88 22.47 2.28 21.36
CA GLN A 88 22.17 1.46 20.21
C GLN A 88 21.61 2.44 19.19
N THR A 89 22.51 3.22 18.60
CA THR A 89 22.34 3.75 17.27
C THR A 89 21.94 2.52 16.49
N PRO A 90 20.68 2.39 16.04
CA PRO A 90 20.29 1.20 15.29
C PRO A 90 21.32 1.12 14.19
N ALA A 91 22.15 0.08 14.23
CA ALA A 91 23.17 -0.12 13.23
C ALA A 91 22.38 -0.19 11.93
N MET A 92 22.32 0.94 11.20
CA MET A 92 21.72 1.02 9.90
C MET A 92 22.49 -0.02 9.14
N ALA A 93 21.87 -1.19 8.95
CA ALA A 93 22.53 -2.26 8.24
C ALA A 93 22.76 -1.66 6.87
N GLU A 94 24.04 -1.50 6.55
CA GLU A 94 24.48 -0.88 5.33
C GLU A 94 23.66 -1.50 4.20
N LEU A 95 22.89 -0.65 3.49
CA LEU A 95 21.94 -1.11 2.47
C LEU A 95 22.61 -2.04 1.46
N GLY A 96 23.95 -1.99 1.34
CA GLY A 96 24.78 -3.11 0.91
C GLY A 96 24.28 -3.78 -0.37
N ARG A 97 24.39 -5.11 -0.44
CA ARG A 97 23.89 -5.88 -1.60
C ARG A 97 22.38 -6.14 -1.55
N LEU A 98 21.61 -5.26 -0.91
CA LEU A 98 20.15 -5.28 -0.90
C LEU A 98 19.63 -4.44 -2.07
N ARG A 99 18.74 -5.01 -2.91
CA ARG A 99 18.13 -4.26 -4.01
C ARG A 99 16.72 -4.69 -4.31
N ILE A 100 15.92 -3.76 -4.82
CA ILE A 100 14.62 -4.05 -5.41
C ILE A 100 14.86 -4.55 -6.84
N SER A 101 14.57 -5.83 -7.11
CA SER A 101 14.79 -6.44 -8.43
C SER A 101 13.64 -6.21 -9.41
N SER A 102 12.45 -5.98 -8.89
CA SER A 102 11.25 -5.68 -9.66
C SER A 102 10.29 -4.90 -8.79
N GLN A 103 9.53 -4.00 -9.41
CA GLN A 103 8.47 -3.26 -8.75
C GLN A 103 7.33 -3.00 -9.73
N THR A 104 6.12 -3.08 -9.23
CA THR A 104 4.91 -2.60 -9.87
C THR A 104 4.07 -1.90 -8.82
N TRP A 105 3.21 -1.01 -9.28
CA TRP A 105 2.30 -0.32 -8.39
C TRP A 105 0.94 -0.22 -9.05
N ARG A 106 -0.08 -0.04 -8.24
CA ARG A 106 -1.44 0.26 -8.68
C ARG A 106 -2.13 1.11 -7.65
N ARG A 107 -3.13 1.87 -8.09
CA ARG A 107 -4.09 2.46 -7.16
C ARG A 107 -5.07 1.40 -6.65
N GLY A 108 -5.42 1.50 -5.38
CA GLY A 108 -6.48 0.78 -4.71
C GLY A 108 -7.35 1.73 -3.89
N GLY A 109 -8.31 1.19 -3.12
CA GLY A 109 -9.16 1.99 -2.23
C GLY A 109 -9.84 3.15 -2.96
N LEU A 110 -10.59 2.84 -4.03
CA LEU A 110 -11.28 3.81 -4.90
C LEU A 110 -10.37 4.81 -5.63
N GLY A 111 -9.07 4.51 -5.74
CA GLY A 111 -8.11 5.39 -6.41
C GLY A 111 -7.27 6.26 -5.47
N SER A 112 -7.53 6.20 -4.16
CA SER A 112 -6.86 7.08 -3.19
C SER A 112 -5.61 6.46 -2.55
N LYS A 113 -5.45 5.13 -2.58
CA LYS A 113 -4.34 4.41 -1.94
C LYS A 113 -3.37 3.85 -2.96
N ALA A 114 -2.07 3.94 -2.68
CA ALA A 114 -1.04 3.24 -3.44
C ALA A 114 -0.78 1.85 -2.86
N LEU A 115 -0.90 0.84 -3.71
CA LEU A 115 -0.51 -0.54 -3.44
C LEU A 115 0.71 -0.86 -4.30
N VAL A 116 1.82 -1.25 -3.66
CA VAL A 116 3.07 -1.59 -4.34
C VAL A 116 3.34 -3.08 -4.20
N THR A 117 3.68 -3.72 -5.31
CA THR A 117 4.22 -5.07 -5.32
C THR A 117 5.68 -4.99 -5.75
N PHE A 118 6.59 -5.49 -4.94
CA PHE A 118 8.00 -5.47 -5.29
C PHE A 118 8.73 -6.69 -4.75
N THR A 119 9.85 -7.00 -5.37
CA THR A 119 10.69 -8.13 -4.98
C THR A 119 12.03 -7.62 -4.48
N LEU A 120 12.31 -7.89 -3.21
CA LEU A 120 13.56 -7.56 -2.55
C LEU A 120 14.53 -8.72 -2.69
N ARG A 121 15.77 -8.43 -3.12
CA ARG A 121 16.87 -9.40 -3.18
C ARG A 121 17.92 -9.02 -2.15
N ASN A 122 18.19 -9.94 -1.23
CA ASN A 122 19.23 -9.82 -0.22
C ASN A 122 20.42 -10.70 -0.62
N ASP A 123 21.44 -10.12 -1.24
CA ASP A 123 22.69 -10.83 -1.56
C ASP A 123 23.73 -10.69 -0.43
N ASN A 124 23.34 -10.19 0.75
CA ASN A 124 24.19 -10.19 1.93
C ASN A 124 24.32 -11.60 2.53
N ASP A 125 25.35 -11.79 3.34
CA ASP A 125 25.64 -12.97 4.16
C ASP A 125 24.93 -12.95 5.53
N TYR A 126 24.02 -11.99 5.72
CA TYR A 126 23.16 -11.87 6.89
C TYR A 126 21.71 -11.61 6.48
N ALA A 127 20.79 -12.01 7.35
CA ALA A 127 19.37 -11.69 7.19
C ALA A 127 19.12 -10.21 7.56
N VAL A 128 18.12 -9.60 6.93
CA VAL A 128 17.70 -8.22 7.19
C VAL A 128 16.23 -8.17 7.59
N LYS A 129 15.85 -7.18 8.39
CA LYS A 129 14.48 -6.91 8.82
C LYS A 129 14.24 -5.41 8.89
N ASP A 130 12.99 -5.01 9.11
CA ASP A 130 12.58 -3.61 9.23
C ASP A 130 13.07 -2.78 8.04
N VAL A 131 12.79 -3.27 6.84
CA VAL A 131 13.22 -2.64 5.60
C VAL A 131 12.34 -1.42 5.36
N GLU A 132 12.95 -0.25 5.35
CA GLU A 132 12.28 1.01 5.01
C GLU A 132 12.40 1.28 3.51
N ILE A 133 11.24 1.42 2.88
CA ILE A 133 11.11 1.85 1.50
C ILE A 133 10.51 3.25 1.42
N VAL A 134 11.00 4.04 0.47
CA VAL A 134 10.38 5.31 0.08
C VAL A 134 10.01 5.22 -1.39
N CYS A 135 8.73 5.49 -1.67
CA CYS A 135 8.20 5.54 -3.02
C CYS A 135 7.87 6.98 -3.40
N ALA A 136 8.50 7.45 -4.48
CA ALA A 136 8.19 8.72 -5.10
C ALA A 136 7.13 8.54 -6.18
N PHE A 137 6.10 9.39 -6.15
CA PHE A 137 5.00 9.39 -7.11
C PHE A 137 5.09 10.62 -7.99
N THR A 138 5.02 10.40 -9.29
CA THR A 138 5.13 11.44 -10.31
C THR A 138 3.93 11.40 -11.25
N ARG A 139 3.62 12.54 -11.85
CA ARG A 139 2.66 12.64 -12.94
C ARG A 139 3.29 12.13 -14.24
N ARG A 140 2.47 11.90 -15.27
CA ARG A 140 2.91 11.50 -16.61
C ARG A 140 3.98 12.39 -17.24
N ASP A 141 3.97 13.69 -16.94
CA ASP A 141 4.96 14.67 -17.39
C ASP A 141 6.30 14.60 -16.61
N GLY A 142 6.41 13.71 -15.62
CA GLY A 142 7.58 13.56 -14.77
C GLY A 142 7.60 14.47 -13.55
N SER A 143 6.64 15.39 -13.40
CA SER A 143 6.56 16.26 -12.22
C SER A 143 6.33 15.44 -10.95
N HIS A 144 7.07 15.78 -9.89
CA HIS A 144 6.91 15.18 -8.57
C HIS A 144 5.59 15.61 -7.93
N LEU A 145 4.92 14.67 -7.26
CA LEU A 145 3.67 14.94 -6.55
C LEU A 145 3.79 14.69 -5.06
N THR A 146 4.32 13.52 -4.68
CA THR A 146 4.38 13.11 -3.27
C THR A 146 5.36 11.95 -3.09
N ASP A 147 5.99 11.90 -1.92
CA ASP A 147 6.74 10.75 -1.44
C ASP A 147 6.00 10.10 -0.29
N ARG A 148 6.06 8.77 -0.21
CA ARG A 148 5.52 7.99 0.91
C ARG A 148 6.52 6.93 1.35
N SER A 149 6.72 6.84 2.66
CA SER A 149 7.59 5.84 3.27
C SER A 149 6.78 4.71 3.91
N ARG A 150 7.38 3.51 3.98
CA ARG A 150 6.82 2.37 4.69
C ARG A 150 7.96 1.50 5.22
N VAL A 151 7.89 1.15 6.51
CA VAL A 151 8.74 0.14 7.12
C VAL A 151 8.06 -1.23 7.03
N LEU A 152 8.81 -2.24 6.62
CA LEU A 152 8.38 -3.62 6.48
C LEU A 152 9.11 -4.48 7.51
N ALA A 153 8.38 -4.90 8.54
CA ALA A 153 8.95 -5.65 9.66
C ALA A 153 9.42 -7.06 9.26
N ASP A 154 8.83 -7.65 8.22
CA ASP A 154 9.10 -9.05 7.93
C ASP A 154 10.57 -9.27 7.52
N PRO A 155 11.25 -10.27 8.11
CA PRO A 155 12.63 -10.56 7.78
C PRO A 155 12.78 -11.11 6.36
N VAL A 156 13.97 -10.88 5.80
CA VAL A 156 14.46 -11.43 4.52
C VAL A 156 15.76 -12.15 4.78
N SER A 157 15.76 -13.46 4.59
CA SER A 157 16.92 -14.32 4.83
C SER A 157 18.15 -13.91 4.01
N MET A 158 19.34 -14.29 4.46
CA MET A 158 20.57 -14.11 3.70
C MET A 158 20.51 -14.80 2.33
N LYS A 159 21.21 -14.25 1.33
CA LYS A 159 21.30 -14.79 -0.03
C LYS A 159 19.94 -15.19 -0.66
N SER A 160 18.88 -14.47 -0.31
CA SER A 160 17.51 -14.84 -0.67
C SER A 160 16.77 -13.73 -1.40
N ARG A 161 15.55 -14.04 -1.80
CA ARG A 161 14.62 -13.11 -2.45
C ARG A 161 13.25 -13.23 -1.81
N LYS A 162 12.62 -12.11 -1.52
CA LYS A 162 11.27 -12.03 -0.96
C LYS A 162 10.41 -11.07 -1.75
N THR A 163 9.20 -11.49 -2.09
CA THR A 163 8.22 -10.64 -2.78
C THR A 163 7.21 -10.13 -1.76
N TYR A 164 7.06 -8.82 -1.71
CA TYR A 164 6.02 -8.13 -0.95
C TYR A 164 4.91 -7.76 -1.93
N ALA A 165 3.73 -8.35 -1.77
CA ALA A 165 2.62 -8.18 -2.70
C ALA A 165 1.60 -7.18 -2.16
N GLN A 166 1.21 -6.21 -2.99
CA GLN A 166 0.12 -5.26 -2.73
C GLN A 166 0.24 -4.52 -1.39
N ILE A 167 1.46 -4.17 -1.00
CA ILE A 167 1.71 -3.44 0.23
C ILE A 167 1.10 -2.04 0.13
N PRO A 168 0.23 -1.65 1.07
CA PRO A 168 -0.27 -0.28 1.13
C PRO A 168 0.84 0.65 1.63
N ILE A 169 1.23 1.61 0.80
CA ILE A 169 2.25 2.61 1.15
C ILE A 169 1.61 3.87 1.74
N GLY A 170 0.37 4.17 1.34
CA GLY A 170 -0.39 5.31 1.87
C GLY A 170 -1.34 5.91 0.85
N PHE A 171 -1.86 7.09 1.19
CA PHE A 171 -2.71 7.87 0.28
C PHE A 171 -1.86 8.67 -0.70
N VAL A 172 -2.26 8.69 -1.98
CA VAL A 172 -1.53 9.37 -3.05
C VAL A 172 -2.44 10.31 -3.82
N ASN A 173 -1.81 11.30 -4.47
CA ASN A 173 -2.53 12.20 -5.35
C ASN A 173 -3.17 11.42 -6.53
N VAL A 174 -4.41 11.75 -6.87
CA VAL A 174 -5.16 11.09 -7.96
C VAL A 174 -4.46 11.23 -9.31
N ASN A 175 -3.65 12.27 -9.50
CA ASN A 175 -2.89 12.56 -10.71
C ASN A 175 -1.54 11.83 -10.81
N ALA A 176 -1.21 10.95 -9.86
CA ALA A 176 0.01 10.16 -9.95
C ALA A 176 -0.11 9.11 -11.07
N ASP A 177 0.74 9.12 -12.08
CA ASP A 177 0.72 8.12 -13.16
C ASP A 177 1.88 7.12 -13.03
N GLN A 178 2.91 7.47 -12.27
CA GLN A 178 4.12 6.67 -12.13
C GLN A 178 4.54 6.63 -10.66
N ALA A 179 5.25 5.55 -10.30
CA ALA A 179 5.85 5.40 -8.98
C ALA A 179 7.20 4.70 -9.09
N LYS A 180 8.17 5.13 -8.29
CA LYS A 180 9.47 4.48 -8.15
C LYS A 180 9.81 4.36 -6.68
N CYS A 181 10.06 3.14 -6.22
CA CYS A 181 10.47 2.87 -4.84
C CYS A 181 11.97 2.68 -4.74
N SER A 182 12.51 3.08 -3.60
CA SER A 182 13.92 2.97 -3.24
C SER A 182 14.04 2.49 -1.80
N LEU A 183 15.16 1.84 -1.48
CA LEU A 183 15.48 1.40 -0.14
C LEU A 183 16.18 2.55 0.58
N VAL A 184 15.76 2.85 1.81
CA VAL A 184 16.31 3.95 2.61
C VAL A 184 17.00 3.44 3.86
N ALA A 185 16.45 2.41 4.50
CA ALA A 185 17.06 1.77 5.64
C ALA A 185 16.71 0.29 5.71
N ALA A 186 17.53 -0.47 6.43
CA ALA A 186 17.25 -1.83 6.87
C ALA A 186 18.03 -2.10 8.17
N ARG A 187 17.62 -3.10 8.93
CA ARG A 187 18.33 -3.57 10.12
C ARG A 187 18.79 -5.00 9.91
N ARG A 188 19.92 -5.39 10.52
CA ARG A 188 20.34 -6.80 10.56
C ARG A 188 19.37 -7.56 11.48
N ALA A 189 18.91 -8.74 11.03
CA ALA A 189 17.90 -9.51 11.74
C ALA A 189 18.44 -10.24 12.97
#